data_AF-A0A2S7K6T5-F1
#
_entry.id   AF-A0A2S7K6T5-F1
#
_cell.length_a   1.000
_cell.length_b   1.000
_cell.length_c   1.000
_cell.angle_alpha   90.00
_cell.angle_beta   90.00
_cell.angle_gamma   90.00
#
_symmetry.space_group_name_H-M   'P 1'
#
loop_
_entity.id
_entity.type
_entity.pdbx_description
1 polymer ?
#
loop_
_entity_poly.entity_id
_entity_poly.type
_entity_poly.pdbx_seq_one_letter_code
_entity_poly.pdbx_strand_id
1 'polypeptide(L)'
;MDPVLLFFAGVAAFVIFRLISVLGARTGHEQRHDLEAVREGARSRASDNPAEDDDNAAPEDAPPKPVSTNARVLRDADPAFDEAAFLAGARGAYEMVVEAFASGDLKSIRPYLGESVYGAFKSAVSERDAAGYQSDLKFVGIDHAAIVDSSVENGVMSAVVEFTSNQVRVTRDRDGEIVDGDPNRIDLVKDRWTFSRKRASGDPNWTLVATGGAE
;
A
#
# COMPACT_ATOMS: atom_id res chain seq x y z
N MET A 1 -8.13 -0.99 -37.35
CA MET A 1 -8.15 -0.53 -35.95
C MET A 1 -6.71 -0.49 -35.51
N ASP A 2 -6.18 0.70 -35.20
CA ASP A 2 -4.77 0.84 -34.85
C ASP A 2 -4.47 0.17 -33.50
N PRO A 3 -3.41 -0.65 -33.39
CA PRO A 3 -3.08 -1.34 -32.14
C PRO A 3 -2.79 -0.37 -30.99
N VAL A 4 -2.31 0.84 -31.30
CA VAL A 4 -2.13 1.94 -30.34
C VAL A 4 -3.48 2.42 -29.79
N LEU A 5 -4.53 2.50 -30.62
CA LEU A 5 -5.88 2.85 -30.17
C LEU A 5 -6.50 1.75 -29.30
N LEU A 6 -6.17 0.48 -29.50
CA LEU A 6 -6.62 -0.63 -28.65
C LEU A 6 -5.93 -0.63 -27.28
N PHE A 7 -4.63 -0.29 -27.23
CA PHE A 7 -3.90 -0.12 -25.98
C PHE A 7 -4.43 1.06 -25.16
N PHE A 8 -4.58 2.25 -25.77
CA PHE A 8 -5.19 3.40 -25.10
C PHE A 8 -6.65 3.12 -24.73
N ALA A 9 -7.40 2.35 -25.51
CA ALA A 9 -8.75 1.94 -25.14
C ALA A 9 -8.77 0.99 -23.93
N GLY A 10 -7.81 0.07 -23.82
CA GLY A 10 -7.67 -0.82 -22.65
C GLY A 10 -7.25 -0.07 -21.38
N VAL A 11 -6.27 0.82 -21.49
CA VAL A 11 -5.82 1.69 -20.38
C VAL A 11 -6.91 2.69 -20.00
N ALA A 12 -7.57 3.32 -20.97
CA ALA A 12 -8.68 4.24 -20.70
C ALA A 12 -9.89 3.50 -20.13
N ALA A 13 -10.21 2.28 -20.58
CA ALA A 13 -11.26 1.47 -19.98
C ALA A 13 -10.92 1.08 -18.54
N PHE A 14 -9.68 0.73 -18.24
CA PHE A 14 -9.21 0.46 -16.88
C PHE A 14 -9.29 1.70 -15.98
N VAL A 15 -8.85 2.87 -16.48
CA VAL A 15 -8.92 4.14 -15.76
C VAL A 15 -10.38 4.57 -15.55
N ILE A 16 -11.24 4.47 -16.56
CA ILE A 16 -12.67 4.82 -16.46
C ILE A 16 -13.40 3.83 -15.52
N PHE A 17 -13.13 2.53 -15.61
CA PHE A 17 -13.66 1.54 -14.69
C PHE A 17 -13.21 1.82 -13.25
N ARG A 18 -11.96 2.25 -13.06
CA ARG A 18 -11.43 2.70 -11.77
C ARG A 18 -12.13 3.95 -11.23
N LEU A 19 -12.36 4.94 -12.07
CA LEU A 19 -13.03 6.18 -11.68
C LEU A 19 -14.51 5.93 -11.31
N ILE A 20 -15.18 5.03 -12.03
CA ILE A 20 -16.57 4.64 -11.71
C ILE A 20 -16.64 3.83 -10.41
N SER A 21 -15.65 2.98 -10.12
CA SER A 21 -15.58 2.22 -8.86
C SER A 21 -15.30 3.07 -7.61
N VAL A 22 -14.71 4.26 -7.76
CA VAL A 22 -14.45 5.20 -6.64
C VAL A 22 -15.66 6.08 -6.32
N LEU A 23 -16.61 6.25 -7.25
CA LEU A 23 -17.80 7.08 -7.04
C LEU A 23 -18.91 6.41 -6.19
N GLY A 24 -18.64 5.22 -5.64
CA GLY A 24 -19.60 4.38 -4.92
C GLY A 24 -19.57 4.48 -3.39
N ALA A 25 -18.81 5.40 -2.78
CA ALA A 25 -18.82 5.60 -1.33
C ALA A 25 -18.91 7.10 -1.01
N ARG A 26 -20.13 7.66 -1.14
CA ARG A 26 -20.48 8.91 -0.47
C ARG A 26 -20.57 8.64 1.02
N THR A 27 -19.58 9.06 1.78
CA THR A 27 -19.83 9.69 3.07
C THR A 27 -19.02 10.97 3.12
N GLY A 28 -19.72 12.10 3.09
CA GLY A 28 -19.13 13.36 3.50
C GLY A 28 -18.91 13.29 5.00
N HIS A 29 -17.76 13.77 5.45
CA HIS A 29 -17.53 14.40 6.74
C HIS A 29 -16.23 15.20 6.59
N GLU A 30 -16.36 16.35 5.93
CA GLU A 30 -15.34 17.39 5.97
C GLU A 30 -15.42 18.02 7.37
N GLN A 31 -14.44 17.74 8.23
CA GLN A 31 -14.20 18.55 9.42
C GLN A 31 -12.78 19.11 9.37
N ARG A 32 -12.70 20.32 8.82
CA ARG A 32 -11.58 21.23 9.03
C ARG A 32 -11.49 21.58 10.52
N HIS A 33 -10.32 21.47 11.14
CA HIS A 33 -9.83 22.55 12.00
C HIS A 33 -8.35 22.44 12.39
N ASP A 34 -7.67 23.55 12.13
CA ASP A 34 -6.79 24.33 13.00
C ASP A 34 -5.55 23.70 13.63
N LEU A 35 -4.42 24.05 12.98
CA LEU A 35 -3.06 24.04 13.48
C LEU A 35 -2.88 25.12 14.57
N GLU A 36 -3.07 24.79 15.85
CA GLU A 36 -2.51 25.63 16.93
C GLU A 36 -2.43 24.88 18.27
N ALA A 37 -1.43 24.00 18.43
CA ALA A 37 -0.95 23.54 19.74
C ALA A 37 0.38 22.76 19.63
N VAL A 38 1.41 23.36 19.00
CA VAL A 38 2.78 22.81 19.02
C VAL A 38 3.73 23.89 19.50
N ARG A 39 3.65 24.22 20.79
CA ARG A 39 4.74 24.86 21.53
C ARG A 39 4.36 24.90 23.00
N GLU A 40 4.69 23.83 23.72
CA GLU A 40 5.22 23.88 25.09
C GLU A 40 5.22 22.47 25.68
N GLY A 41 6.41 21.88 25.77
CA GLY A 41 6.58 20.55 26.36
C GLY A 41 7.97 19.96 26.19
N ALA A 42 9.00 20.80 25.99
CA ALA A 42 10.38 20.36 25.94
C ALA A 42 11.17 21.12 26.99
N ARG A 43 11.26 20.57 28.21
CA ARG A 43 12.33 20.78 29.21
C ARG A 43 12.03 20.01 30.52
N SER A 44 12.70 18.88 30.69
CA SER A 44 13.34 18.37 31.93
C SER A 44 13.78 16.91 31.67
N ARG A 45 15.04 16.66 31.27
CA ARG A 45 16.19 16.24 32.12
C ARG A 45 15.83 15.10 33.07
N ALA A 46 16.23 13.85 32.81
CA ALA A 46 17.58 13.24 32.92
C ALA A 46 17.89 12.64 34.30
N SER A 47 18.67 11.54 34.30
CA SER A 47 19.16 10.68 35.39
C SER A 47 18.23 9.53 35.81
N ASP A 48 18.66 8.31 36.14
CA ASP A 48 19.98 7.63 36.15
C ASP A 48 19.68 6.10 36.17
N ASN A 49 20.61 5.25 35.74
CA ASN A 49 20.42 3.78 35.74
C ASN A 49 20.94 3.17 37.06
N PRO A 50 20.37 2.05 37.55
CA PRO A 50 21.18 0.82 37.56
C PRO A 50 20.37 -0.46 37.27
N ALA A 51 21.08 -1.48 36.78
CA ALA A 51 20.56 -2.80 36.40
C ALA A 51 20.56 -3.80 37.57
N GLU A 52 19.53 -4.65 37.67
CA GLU A 52 19.60 -6.04 38.15
C GLU A 52 18.53 -6.90 37.41
N ASP A 53 18.92 -8.14 37.10
CA ASP A 53 18.14 -9.22 36.47
C ASP A 53 16.91 -9.64 37.30
N ASP A 54 15.76 -9.93 36.68
CA ASP A 54 15.13 -11.27 36.65
C ASP A 54 13.77 -11.26 35.90
N ASP A 55 13.50 -12.36 35.21
CA ASP A 55 12.20 -12.92 34.77
C ASP A 55 11.10 -12.10 34.06
N ASN A 56 10.81 -12.56 32.83
CA ASN A 56 9.51 -12.57 32.12
C ASN A 56 8.30 -11.89 32.78
N ALA A 57 8.13 -10.60 32.52
CA ALA A 57 6.83 -9.97 32.38
C ALA A 57 6.96 -8.79 31.41
N ALA A 58 6.27 -8.84 30.27
CA ALA A 58 6.15 -7.66 29.42
C ALA A 58 5.49 -6.54 30.24
N PRO A 59 6.05 -5.34 30.36
CA PRO A 59 5.42 -4.28 31.14
C PRO A 59 4.17 -3.81 30.37
N GLU A 60 2.99 -4.03 30.97
CA GLU A 60 1.70 -3.48 30.51
C GLU A 60 1.63 -1.93 30.58
N ASP A 61 2.67 -1.27 31.08
CA ASP A 61 2.73 0.18 31.31
C ASP A 61 3.66 0.96 30.35
N ALA A 62 4.07 0.36 29.23
CA ALA A 62 4.71 1.14 28.18
C ALA A 62 3.70 2.17 27.62
N PRO A 63 4.05 3.47 27.54
CA PRO A 63 3.13 4.47 27.01
C PRO A 63 2.68 4.07 25.59
N PRO A 64 1.40 4.23 25.25
CA PRO A 64 0.88 3.82 23.95
C PRO A 64 1.71 4.48 22.84
N LYS A 65 2.17 3.67 21.88
CA LYS A 65 2.95 4.17 20.75
C LYS A 65 2.13 5.24 20.01
N PRO A 66 2.75 6.39 19.67
CA PRO A 66 2.03 7.45 18.97
C PRO A 66 1.52 6.93 17.61
N VAL A 67 0.33 7.36 17.23
CA VAL A 67 -0.27 7.10 15.91
C VAL A 67 -0.68 8.41 15.24
N SER A 68 -0.63 8.45 13.92
CA SER A 68 -1.09 9.56 13.10
C SER A 68 -2.61 9.75 13.23
N THR A 69 -3.11 10.93 12.88
CA THR A 69 -4.56 11.21 12.89
C THR A 69 -5.34 10.20 12.05
N ASN A 70 -4.82 9.84 10.87
CA ASN A 70 -5.46 8.90 9.96
C ASN A 70 -5.44 7.47 10.47
N ALA A 71 -4.56 7.12 11.41
CA ALA A 71 -4.47 5.79 12.01
C ALA A 71 -5.28 5.64 13.31
N ARG A 72 -5.83 6.74 13.86
CA ARG A 72 -6.56 6.72 15.15
C ARG A 72 -7.74 5.76 15.13
N VAL A 73 -8.52 5.75 14.05
CA VAL A 73 -9.69 4.86 13.92
C VAL A 73 -9.28 3.38 14.03
N LEU A 74 -8.11 3.02 13.48
CA LEU A 74 -7.57 1.66 13.58
C LEU A 74 -7.13 1.34 15.00
N ARG A 75 -6.43 2.27 15.66
CA ARG A 75 -5.99 2.12 17.05
C ARG A 75 -7.16 2.00 18.02
N ASP A 76 -8.21 2.79 17.83
CA ASP A 76 -9.40 2.77 18.69
C ASP A 76 -10.16 1.45 18.54
N ALA A 77 -10.15 0.86 17.33
CA ALA A 77 -10.77 -0.44 17.06
C ALA A 77 -9.92 -1.64 17.47
N ASP A 78 -8.59 -1.49 17.50
CA ASP A 78 -7.62 -2.50 17.92
C ASP A 78 -6.49 -1.82 18.71
N PRO A 79 -6.53 -1.85 20.05
CA PRO A 79 -5.50 -1.24 20.89
C PRO A 79 -4.09 -1.75 20.60
N ALA A 80 -3.95 -2.98 20.07
CA ALA A 80 -2.66 -3.57 19.71
C ALA A 80 -2.14 -3.11 18.32
N PHE A 81 -2.94 -2.38 17.53
CA PHE A 81 -2.57 -1.93 16.19
C PHE A 81 -1.34 -1.02 16.22
N ASP A 82 -0.19 -1.49 15.73
CA ASP A 82 1.02 -0.67 15.62
C ASP A 82 1.16 -0.11 14.19
N GLU A 83 0.98 1.21 14.05
CA GLU A 83 1.08 1.89 12.75
C GLU A 83 2.46 1.74 12.12
N ALA A 84 3.55 1.83 12.90
CA ALA A 84 4.91 1.73 12.37
C ALA A 84 5.18 0.31 11.84
N ALA A 85 4.75 -0.71 12.60
CA ALA A 85 4.85 -2.09 12.16
C ALA A 85 3.98 -2.38 10.94
N PHE A 86 2.75 -1.87 10.91
CA PHE A 86 1.85 -1.98 9.77
C PHE A 86 2.47 -1.36 8.51
N LEU A 87 2.97 -0.13 8.60
CA LEU A 87 3.59 0.57 7.48
C LEU A 87 4.91 -0.09 7.03
N ALA A 88 5.65 -0.76 7.92
CA ALA A 88 6.81 -1.57 7.53
C ALA A 88 6.39 -2.81 6.72
N GLY A 89 5.36 -3.52 7.17
CA GLY A 89 4.79 -4.66 6.44
C GLY A 89 4.20 -4.23 5.09
N ALA A 90 3.52 -3.09 5.04
CA ALA A 90 2.92 -2.55 3.81
C ALA A 90 3.99 -2.20 2.77
N ARG A 91 5.16 -1.69 3.18
CA ARG A 91 6.31 -1.44 2.27
C ARG A 91 6.85 -2.73 1.66
N GLY A 92 7.09 -3.76 2.47
CA GLY A 92 7.57 -5.05 1.96
C GLY A 92 6.55 -5.74 1.05
N ALA A 93 5.26 -5.66 1.41
CA ALA A 93 4.18 -6.14 0.54
C ALA A 93 4.12 -5.38 -0.79
N TYR A 94 4.30 -4.06 -0.77
CA TYR A 94 4.31 -3.24 -1.98
C TYR A 94 5.39 -3.69 -2.96
N GLU A 95 6.65 -3.77 -2.50
CA GLU A 95 7.79 -4.25 -3.29
C GLU A 95 7.54 -5.63 -3.89
N MET A 96 7.21 -6.62 -3.03
CA MET A 96 6.96 -7.99 -3.46
C MET A 96 5.85 -8.07 -4.51
N VAL A 97 4.77 -7.30 -4.34
CA VAL A 97 3.61 -7.33 -5.24
C VAL A 97 3.91 -6.66 -6.58
N VAL A 98 4.63 -5.53 -6.61
CA VAL A 98 4.97 -4.86 -7.88
C VAL A 98 5.96 -5.69 -8.71
N GLU A 99 6.92 -6.36 -8.07
CA GLU A 99 7.87 -7.25 -8.74
C GLU A 99 7.21 -8.52 -9.28
N ALA A 100 6.37 -9.16 -8.47
CA ALA A 100 5.61 -10.34 -8.87
C ALA A 100 4.63 -10.02 -10.01
N PHE A 101 4.01 -8.83 -10.00
CA PHE A 101 3.14 -8.40 -11.10
C PHE A 101 3.92 -8.14 -12.40
N ALA A 102 5.11 -7.53 -12.31
CA ALA A 102 5.96 -7.30 -13.47
C ALA A 102 6.44 -8.63 -14.09
N SER A 103 6.98 -9.53 -13.28
CA SER A 103 7.48 -10.84 -13.71
C SER A 103 6.38 -11.85 -14.07
N GLY A 104 5.13 -11.60 -13.67
CA GLY A 104 4.01 -12.51 -13.88
C GLY A 104 3.90 -13.64 -12.84
N ASP A 105 4.77 -13.66 -11.82
CA ASP A 105 4.71 -14.64 -10.72
C ASP A 105 3.61 -14.30 -9.70
N LEU A 106 2.34 -14.34 -10.14
CA LEU A 106 1.21 -14.05 -9.24
C LEU A 106 1.00 -15.13 -8.16
N LYS A 107 1.62 -16.30 -8.30
CA LYS A 107 1.45 -17.42 -7.35
C LYS A 107 2.10 -17.11 -6.01
N SER A 108 3.28 -16.47 -6.00
CA SER A 108 3.99 -16.12 -4.77
C SER A 108 3.24 -15.11 -3.91
N ILE A 109 2.44 -14.23 -4.54
CA ILE A 109 1.71 -13.18 -3.83
C ILE A 109 0.24 -13.48 -3.54
N ARG A 110 -0.28 -14.61 -4.03
CA ARG A 110 -1.70 -14.99 -3.89
C ARG A 110 -2.26 -14.86 -2.46
N PRO A 111 -1.55 -15.26 -1.39
CA PRO A 111 -2.07 -15.19 -0.01
C PRO A 111 -2.30 -13.76 0.48
N TYR A 112 -1.60 -12.78 -0.09
CA TYR A 112 -1.66 -11.37 0.34
C TYR A 112 -2.70 -10.55 -0.42
N LEU A 113 -3.33 -11.14 -1.45
CA LEU A 113 -4.27 -10.46 -2.33
C LEU A 113 -5.71 -10.91 -2.10
N GLY A 114 -6.61 -9.93 -2.04
CA GLY A 114 -8.04 -10.17 -2.13
C GLY A 114 -8.42 -10.73 -3.50
N GLU A 115 -9.54 -11.45 -3.56
CA GLU A 115 -10.00 -12.13 -4.78
C GLU A 115 -10.12 -11.19 -5.99
N SER A 116 -10.67 -10.00 -5.76
CA SER A 116 -10.85 -8.97 -6.80
C SER A 116 -9.52 -8.49 -7.36
N VAL A 117 -8.54 -8.18 -6.50
CA VAL A 117 -7.21 -7.70 -6.90
C VAL A 117 -6.46 -8.80 -7.63
N TYR A 118 -6.47 -10.02 -7.10
CA TYR A 118 -5.83 -11.17 -7.76
C TYR A 118 -6.44 -11.43 -9.14
N GLY A 119 -7.77 -11.38 -9.27
CA GLY A 119 -8.47 -11.53 -10.54
C GLY A 119 -8.05 -10.47 -11.56
N ALA A 120 -8.02 -9.19 -11.15
CA ALA A 120 -7.58 -8.10 -12.02
C ALA A 120 -6.12 -8.27 -12.47
N PHE A 121 -5.23 -8.68 -11.55
CA PHE A 121 -3.82 -8.90 -11.87
C PHE A 121 -3.64 -10.06 -12.84
N LYS A 122 -4.34 -11.16 -12.60
CA LYS A 122 -4.31 -12.34 -13.48
C LYS A 122 -4.76 -11.99 -14.90
N SER A 123 -5.83 -11.22 -15.05
CA SER A 123 -6.29 -10.77 -16.37
C SER A 123 -5.24 -9.90 -17.05
N ALA A 124 -4.71 -8.89 -16.36
CA ALA A 124 -3.71 -7.97 -16.92
C ALA A 124 -2.41 -8.69 -17.35
N VAL A 125 -1.91 -9.63 -16.53
CA VAL A 125 -0.75 -10.46 -16.88
C VAL A 125 -1.07 -11.35 -18.09
N SER A 126 -2.23 -12.02 -18.10
CA SER A 126 -2.61 -12.89 -19.21
C SER A 126 -2.76 -12.12 -20.53
N GLU A 127 -3.29 -10.90 -20.50
CA GLU A 127 -3.43 -10.04 -21.68
C GLU A 127 -2.06 -9.60 -22.22
N ARG A 128 -1.15 -9.19 -21.32
CA ARG A 128 0.23 -8.84 -21.65
C ARG A 128 0.98 -10.01 -22.29
N ASP A 129 0.88 -11.19 -21.69
CA ASP A 129 1.55 -12.40 -22.17
C ASP A 129 0.98 -12.86 -23.52
N ALA A 130 -0.35 -12.79 -23.71
CA ALA A 130 -1.00 -13.09 -24.98
C ALA A 130 -0.56 -12.12 -26.10
N ALA A 131 -0.35 -10.85 -25.75
CA ALA A 131 0.22 -9.86 -26.67
C ALA A 131 1.71 -10.10 -26.95
N GLY A 132 2.39 -10.96 -26.19
CA GLY A 132 3.79 -11.32 -26.35
C GLY A 132 4.74 -10.28 -25.78
N TYR A 133 4.27 -9.50 -24.81
CA TYR A 133 5.08 -8.53 -24.11
C TYR A 133 5.67 -9.13 -22.84
N GLN A 134 6.90 -8.76 -22.53
CA GLN A 134 7.57 -9.07 -21.26
C GLN A 134 7.81 -7.78 -20.50
N SER A 135 7.53 -7.76 -19.20
CA SER A 135 7.76 -6.59 -18.36
C SER A 135 8.87 -6.87 -17.37
N ASP A 136 9.90 -6.03 -17.40
CA ASP A 136 10.98 -6.00 -16.43
C ASP A 136 10.77 -4.83 -15.48
N LEU A 137 10.89 -5.10 -14.17
CA LEU A 137 10.88 -4.08 -13.13
C LEU A 137 12.09 -4.29 -12.24
N LYS A 138 12.81 -3.21 -11.96
CA LYS A 138 13.77 -3.15 -10.85
C LYS A 138 13.26 -2.18 -9.82
N PHE A 139 13.03 -2.69 -8.61
CA PHE A 139 12.64 -1.87 -7.49
C PHE A 139 13.87 -1.15 -6.92
N VAL A 140 13.81 0.18 -6.78
CA VAL A 140 14.91 0.97 -6.21
C VAL A 140 14.64 1.25 -4.73
N GLY A 141 13.40 1.61 -4.38
CA GLY A 141 13.00 1.84 -3.00
C GLY A 141 11.71 2.64 -2.84
N ILE A 142 11.36 2.92 -1.59
CA ILE A 142 10.18 3.70 -1.19
C ILE A 142 10.65 4.95 -0.45
N ASP A 143 10.38 6.13 -1.00
CA ASP A 143 10.69 7.41 -0.37
C ASP A 143 9.68 7.76 0.72
N HIS A 144 8.42 7.40 0.50
CA HIS A 144 7.34 7.72 1.42
C HIS A 144 6.28 6.61 1.44
N ALA A 145 5.81 6.26 2.64
CA ALA A 145 4.57 5.53 2.82
C ALA A 145 3.86 6.00 4.09
N ALA A 146 2.60 6.39 3.96
CA ALA A 146 1.77 6.88 5.05
C ALA A 146 0.32 6.45 4.90
N ILE A 147 -0.35 6.26 6.04
CA ILE A 147 -1.80 6.06 6.06
C ILE A 147 -2.46 7.41 5.75
N VAL A 148 -3.16 7.48 4.63
CA VAL A 148 -3.88 8.71 4.19
C VAL A 148 -5.36 8.66 4.55
N ASP A 149 -5.90 7.46 4.78
CA ASP A 149 -7.26 7.26 5.25
C ASP A 149 -7.39 5.91 5.98
N SER A 150 -8.32 5.81 6.92
CA SER A 150 -8.67 4.54 7.54
C SER A 150 -10.13 4.48 7.99
N SER A 151 -10.69 3.28 7.94
CA SER A 151 -12.08 3.04 8.31
C SER A 151 -12.26 1.69 8.98
N VAL A 152 -13.35 1.56 9.73
CA VAL A 152 -13.72 0.32 10.40
C VAL A 152 -15.22 0.10 10.20
N GLU A 153 -15.56 -0.90 9.40
CA GLU A 153 -16.95 -1.18 8.98
C GLU A 153 -17.25 -2.66 9.14
N ASN A 154 -18.37 -3.00 9.78
CA ASN A 154 -18.83 -4.39 9.96
C ASN A 154 -17.74 -5.35 10.52
N GLY A 155 -16.85 -4.82 11.38
CA GLY A 155 -15.75 -5.60 11.96
C GLY A 155 -14.53 -5.82 11.05
N VAL A 156 -14.52 -5.17 9.88
CA VAL A 156 -13.37 -5.09 8.98
C VAL A 156 -12.68 -3.75 9.18
N MET A 157 -11.38 -3.80 9.41
CA MET A 157 -10.49 -2.63 9.47
C MET A 157 -9.88 -2.43 8.08
N SER A 158 -9.87 -1.20 7.59
CA SER A 158 -9.33 -0.83 6.28
C SER A 158 -8.37 0.35 6.43
N ALA A 159 -7.20 0.27 5.78
CA ALA A 159 -6.19 1.30 5.77
C ALA A 159 -5.81 1.63 4.34
N VAL A 160 -5.95 2.89 3.93
CA VAL A 160 -5.46 3.39 2.64
C VAL A 160 -4.07 3.96 2.85
N VAL A 161 -3.08 3.38 2.18
CA VAL A 161 -1.68 3.79 2.25
C VAL A 161 -1.31 4.44 0.93
N GLU A 162 -0.78 5.65 0.99
CA GLU A 162 -0.13 6.29 -0.15
C GLU A 162 1.36 5.96 -0.12
N PHE A 163 1.88 5.46 -1.25
CA PHE A 163 3.28 5.16 -1.49
C PHE A 163 3.85 6.14 -2.50
N THR A 164 5.09 6.55 -2.29
CA THR A 164 5.96 7.16 -3.31
C THR A 164 7.19 6.30 -3.43
N SER A 165 7.41 5.71 -4.61
CA SER A 165 8.49 4.76 -4.85
C SER A 165 9.32 5.11 -6.08
N ASN A 166 10.55 4.64 -6.09
CA ASN A 166 11.48 4.76 -7.19
C ASN A 166 11.63 3.40 -7.87
N GLN A 167 11.40 3.35 -9.18
CA GLN A 167 11.38 2.11 -9.95
C GLN A 167 12.01 2.33 -11.32
N VAL A 168 12.64 1.29 -11.86
CA VAL A 168 13.04 1.25 -13.29
C VAL A 168 12.15 0.22 -13.98
N ARG A 169 11.45 0.62 -15.03
CA ARG A 169 10.50 -0.23 -15.74
C ARG A 169 10.80 -0.27 -17.23
N VAL A 170 10.71 -1.47 -17.81
CA VAL A 170 10.83 -1.69 -19.25
C VAL A 170 9.79 -2.73 -19.67
N THR A 171 9.15 -2.50 -20.82
CA THR A 171 8.36 -3.53 -21.50
C THR A 171 9.01 -3.83 -22.84
N ARG A 172 9.19 -5.12 -23.12
CA ARG A 172 9.78 -5.64 -24.35
C ARG A 172 8.76 -6.44 -25.14
N ASP A 173 8.86 -6.42 -26.46
CA ASP A 173 8.10 -7.33 -27.31
C ASP A 173 8.79 -8.69 -27.48
N ARG A 174 8.27 -9.51 -28.41
CA ARG A 174 8.78 -10.86 -28.71
C ARG A 174 10.18 -10.86 -29.32
N ASP A 175 10.58 -9.77 -29.97
CA ASP A 175 11.89 -9.61 -30.59
C ASP A 175 12.91 -9.04 -29.59
N GLY A 176 12.46 -8.70 -28.37
CA GLY A 176 13.27 -8.15 -27.30
C GLY A 176 13.44 -6.63 -27.37
N GLU A 177 12.77 -5.98 -28.33
CA GLU A 177 12.80 -4.53 -28.52
C GLU A 177 12.01 -3.84 -27.41
N ILE A 178 12.52 -2.71 -26.94
CA ILE A 178 11.84 -1.93 -25.90
C ILE A 178 10.69 -1.16 -26.54
N VAL A 179 9.46 -1.49 -26.13
CA VAL A 179 8.23 -0.85 -26.60
C VAL A 179 7.66 0.16 -25.62
N ASP A 180 8.09 0.09 -24.35
CA ASP A 180 7.71 1.03 -23.29
C ASP A 180 8.77 1.08 -22.17
N GLY A 181 8.87 2.22 -21.49
CA GLY A 181 9.82 2.45 -20.41
C GLY A 181 11.26 2.80 -20.87
N ASP A 182 12.17 2.89 -19.91
CA ASP A 182 13.59 3.19 -20.14
C ASP A 182 14.46 2.47 -19.08
N PRO A 183 15.39 1.59 -19.48
CA PRO A 183 16.22 0.82 -18.54
C PRO A 183 17.21 1.67 -17.74
N ASN A 184 17.44 2.92 -18.13
CA ASN A 184 18.40 3.83 -17.50
C ASN A 184 17.72 4.98 -16.74
N ARG A 185 16.38 5.03 -16.74
CA ARG A 185 15.62 6.08 -16.05
C ARG A 185 14.96 5.53 -14.80
N ILE A 186 15.14 6.23 -13.69
CA ILE A 186 14.40 5.99 -12.46
C ILE A 186 13.12 6.82 -12.52
N ASP A 187 11.98 6.16 -12.48
CA ASP A 187 10.66 6.76 -12.45
C ASP A 187 10.17 6.86 -10.99
N LEU A 188 9.61 8.02 -10.65
CA LEU A 188 8.94 8.26 -9.37
C LEU A 188 7.46 7.91 -9.51
N VAL A 189 7.01 6.89 -8.81
CA VAL A 189 5.64 6.34 -8.90
C VAL A 189 4.89 6.62 -7.61
N LYS A 190 3.69 7.20 -7.72
CA LYS A 190 2.78 7.41 -6.60
C LYS A 190 1.56 6.51 -6.69
N ASP A 191 1.33 5.71 -5.66
CA ASP A 191 0.23 4.75 -5.59
C ASP A 191 -0.56 4.87 -4.29
N ARG A 192 -1.86 4.53 -4.32
CA ARG A 192 -2.70 4.35 -3.14
C ARG A 192 -3.25 2.94 -3.08
N TRP A 193 -2.95 2.23 -2.00
CA TRP A 193 -3.34 0.85 -1.81
C TRP A 193 -4.19 0.71 -0.54
N THR A 194 -5.28 -0.04 -0.65
CA THR A 194 -6.16 -0.33 0.48
C THR A 194 -5.87 -1.72 1.00
N PHE A 195 -5.44 -1.77 2.26
CA PHE A 195 -5.25 -2.99 3.00
C PHE A 195 -6.43 -3.21 3.93
N SER A 196 -6.84 -4.46 4.11
CA SER A 196 -7.89 -4.81 5.05
C SER A 196 -7.53 -5.99 5.93
N ARG A 197 -8.11 -6.00 7.14
CA ARG A 197 -8.00 -7.11 8.09
C ARG A 197 -9.29 -7.20 8.91
N LYS A 198 -9.72 -8.42 9.22
CA LYS A 198 -10.85 -8.61 10.15
C LYS A 198 -10.36 -8.41 11.58
N ARG A 199 -11.08 -7.60 12.37
CA ARG A 199 -10.72 -7.29 13.77
C ARG A 199 -10.65 -8.55 14.64
N ALA A 200 -11.59 -9.47 14.46
CA ALA A 200 -11.69 -10.70 15.24
C ALA A 200 -10.72 -11.82 14.76
N SER A 201 -9.90 -11.55 13.74
CA SER A 201 -8.96 -12.54 13.24
C SER A 201 -7.76 -12.66 14.17
N GLY A 202 -7.39 -13.89 14.52
CA GLY A 202 -6.09 -14.17 15.14
C GLY A 202 -4.92 -14.07 14.14
N ASP A 203 -5.20 -13.93 12.85
CA ASP A 203 -4.19 -13.70 11.82
C ASP A 203 -3.81 -12.20 11.78
N PRO A 204 -2.55 -11.85 12.08
CA PRO A 204 -2.09 -10.46 12.06
C PRO A 204 -2.00 -9.89 10.64
N ASN A 205 -2.04 -10.73 9.60
CA ASN A 205 -1.81 -10.33 8.22
C ASN A 205 -2.92 -9.45 7.65
N TRP A 206 -2.50 -8.46 6.87
CA TRP A 206 -3.37 -7.58 6.11
C TRP A 206 -3.41 -8.02 4.65
N THR A 207 -4.59 -7.96 4.05
CA THR A 207 -4.83 -8.33 2.66
C THR A 207 -5.00 -7.08 1.80
N LEU A 208 -4.31 -7.02 0.66
CA LEU A 208 -4.49 -5.98 -0.34
C LEU A 208 -5.81 -6.20 -1.08
N VAL A 209 -6.75 -5.27 -0.92
CA VAL A 209 -8.11 -5.37 -1.47
C VAL A 209 -8.44 -4.33 -2.53
N ALA A 210 -7.62 -3.28 -2.64
CA ALA A 210 -7.64 -2.35 -3.76
C ALA A 210 -6.24 -1.77 -3.98
N THR A 211 -5.89 -1.51 -5.24
CA THR A 211 -4.73 -0.71 -5.62
C THR A 211 -5.21 0.63 -6.16
N GLY A 212 -4.36 1.52 -6.69
CA GLY A 212 -4.77 2.78 -7.35
C GLY A 212 -3.64 3.77 -7.55
N GLY A 213 -3.79 4.68 -8.52
CA GLY A 213 -2.90 5.82 -8.66
C GLY A 213 -3.27 6.91 -7.65
N ALA A 214 -2.27 7.58 -7.09
CA ALA A 214 -2.51 8.82 -6.36
C ALA A 214 -2.65 9.97 -7.38
N GLU A 215 -3.69 10.80 -7.25
CA GLU A 215 -3.80 12.08 -7.98
C GLU A 215 -2.71 13.07 -7.57
#